data_AF-A0AAX3JPV9-F1
#
_entry.id   AF-A0AAX3JPV9-F1
#
_cell.length_a   1.000
_cell.length_b   1.000
_cell.length_c   1.000
_cell.angle_alpha   90.00
_cell.angle_beta   90.00
_cell.angle_gamma   90.00
#
_symmetry.space_group_name_H-M   'P 1'
#
loop_
_entity.id
_entity.type
_entity.pdbx_description
1 polymer ?
#
loop_
_entity_poly.entity_id
_entity_poly.type
_entity_poly.pdbx_seq_one_letter_code
_entity_poly.pdbx_strand_id
1 'polypeptide(L)'
;MRSIKKTKNKHQQNLITLISTLNYVNLNLEQYTQSDILHYFNGNMKRNGQKPIKLKTLQNYLYKLEKIFKVTNNYHRHLGVNMGTEIYYSLKYTKKECYRIINKHFRDKKKNRYKNRVNDYLKKTCIKNGSVEKWECSCNIYNNKEEEENQKSVEKLQVEKYAKKCDFKSNAFLSIFNLKAEKNVMIEMLRVLKRTENFFVNNNKHRKIDGIKPKKSKLESKQQELSRILHETKISLESEGYDIKQLEIQIQKTYEQYKHKPHFVIENNKYNDLKKIIEQLKKSVEHVKKSTREDAQNIRNNIFSILIEQLRHKVGIQVLIPILKDYLDKQNKLEYRKVFNNQYYHELLTLVENEENYLKLREFEKITN
;
A
#
# COMPACT_ATOMS: atom_id res chain seq x y z
N MET A 1 -37.56 -34.28 2.92
CA MET A 1 -36.50 -34.20 1.87
C MET A 1 -35.26 -33.50 2.44
N ARG A 2 -34.13 -34.20 2.61
CA ARG A 2 -32.87 -33.54 3.03
C ARG A 2 -32.44 -32.57 1.91
N SER A 3 -32.28 -31.29 2.26
CA SER A 3 -31.86 -30.24 1.32
C SER A 3 -30.57 -30.65 0.63
N ILE A 4 -30.59 -30.74 -0.70
CA ILE A 4 -29.39 -30.98 -1.50
C ILE A 4 -28.50 -29.76 -1.29
N LYS A 5 -27.49 -29.91 -0.43
CA LYS A 5 -26.48 -28.90 -0.13
C LYS A 5 -25.97 -28.33 -1.46
N LYS A 6 -26.24 -27.04 -1.74
CA LYS A 6 -25.88 -26.38 -3.00
C LYS A 6 -24.40 -26.65 -3.31
N THR A 7 -24.14 -27.43 -4.36
CA THR A 7 -22.79 -27.68 -4.83
C THR A 7 -22.22 -26.37 -5.38
N LYS A 8 -21.15 -25.84 -4.78
CA LYS A 8 -20.52 -24.58 -5.23
C LYS A 8 -19.96 -24.64 -6.66
N ASN A 9 -19.80 -25.83 -7.24
CA ASN A 9 -19.24 -26.02 -8.58
C ASN A 9 -20.35 -26.12 -9.64
N LYS A 10 -20.44 -25.09 -10.49
CA LYS A 10 -21.41 -24.99 -11.61
C LYS A 10 -21.38 -26.22 -12.52
N HIS A 11 -20.20 -26.72 -12.88
CA HIS A 11 -20.08 -27.87 -13.78
C HIS A 11 -20.60 -29.17 -13.13
N GLN A 12 -20.33 -29.37 -11.85
CA GLN A 12 -20.84 -30.52 -11.09
C GLN A 12 -22.37 -30.49 -11.01
N GLN A 13 -22.94 -29.32 -10.72
CA GLN A 13 -24.39 -29.14 -10.66
C GLN A 13 -25.05 -29.47 -12.02
N ASN A 14 -24.44 -29.01 -13.12
CA ASN A 14 -24.95 -29.28 -14.47
C ASN A 14 -24.95 -30.77 -14.80
N LEU A 15 -23.93 -31.52 -14.38
CA LEU A 15 -23.87 -32.98 -14.57
C LEU A 15 -24.95 -33.71 -13.73
N ILE A 16 -25.19 -33.25 -12.49
CA ILE A 16 -26.25 -33.80 -11.62
C ILE A 16 -27.64 -33.53 -12.21
N THR A 17 -27.86 -32.32 -12.71
CA THR A 17 -29.10 -31.96 -13.42
C THR A 17 -29.28 -32.80 -14.68
N LEU A 18 -28.21 -33.05 -15.44
CA LEU A 18 -28.27 -33.84 -16.66
C LEU A 18 -28.67 -35.30 -16.36
N ILE A 19 -28.11 -35.91 -15.33
CA ILE A 19 -28.54 -37.24 -14.87
C ILE A 19 -30.02 -37.25 -14.46
N SER A 20 -30.52 -36.19 -13.81
CA SER A 20 -31.95 -36.03 -13.53
C SER A 20 -32.77 -35.98 -14.82
N THR A 21 -32.32 -35.20 -15.79
CA THR A 21 -33.00 -35.04 -17.09
C THR A 21 -33.04 -36.36 -17.85
N LEU A 22 -31.91 -37.09 -17.94
CA LEU A 22 -31.86 -38.39 -18.61
C LEU A 22 -32.79 -39.41 -17.94
N ASN A 23 -32.80 -39.46 -16.60
CA ASN A 23 -33.72 -40.33 -15.87
C ASN A 23 -35.19 -39.99 -16.15
N TYR A 24 -35.52 -38.70 -16.28
CA TYR A 24 -36.87 -38.28 -16.60
C TYR A 24 -37.25 -38.63 -18.03
N VAL A 25 -36.38 -38.31 -18.98
CA VAL A 25 -36.60 -38.58 -20.41
C VAL A 25 -36.78 -40.08 -20.66
N ASN A 26 -35.93 -40.92 -20.07
CA ASN A 26 -36.03 -42.38 -20.21
C ASN A 26 -37.31 -42.99 -19.62
N LEU A 27 -37.94 -42.32 -18.65
CA LEU A 27 -39.17 -42.82 -18.01
C LEU A 27 -40.44 -42.33 -18.72
N ASN A 28 -40.38 -41.20 -19.45
CA ASN A 28 -41.56 -40.54 -19.98
C ASN A 28 -41.63 -40.53 -21.52
N LEU A 29 -40.52 -40.79 -22.20
CA LEU A 29 -40.44 -40.79 -23.66
C LEU A 29 -39.95 -42.16 -24.14
N GLU A 30 -40.70 -42.76 -25.07
CA GLU A 30 -40.32 -44.02 -25.72
C GLU A 30 -39.15 -43.82 -26.69
N GLN A 31 -39.18 -42.71 -27.44
CA GLN A 31 -38.12 -42.29 -28.36
C GLN A 31 -37.84 -40.80 -28.17
N TYR A 32 -36.57 -40.43 -28.25
CA TYR A 32 -36.14 -39.04 -28.10
C TYR A 32 -34.82 -38.79 -28.81
N THR A 33 -34.58 -37.53 -29.16
CA THR A 33 -33.35 -37.05 -29.78
C THR A 33 -32.48 -36.28 -28.79
N GLN A 34 -31.23 -35.97 -29.16
CA GLN A 34 -30.40 -35.06 -28.37
C GLN A 34 -31.02 -33.65 -28.23
N SER A 35 -31.83 -33.22 -29.20
CA SER A 35 -32.56 -31.94 -29.15
C SER A 35 -33.63 -31.96 -28.05
N ASP A 36 -34.31 -33.09 -27.86
CA ASP A 36 -35.30 -33.25 -26.78
C ASP A 36 -34.63 -33.21 -25.41
N ILE A 37 -33.52 -33.93 -25.25
CA ILE A 37 -32.70 -33.86 -24.03
C ILE A 37 -32.26 -32.42 -23.77
N LEU A 38 -31.81 -31.71 -24.82
CA LEU A 38 -31.39 -30.32 -24.72
C LEU A 38 -32.52 -29.41 -24.27
N HIS A 39 -33.72 -29.59 -24.80
CA HIS A 39 -34.92 -28.83 -24.43
C HIS A 39 -35.23 -28.98 -22.94
N TYR A 40 -35.38 -30.22 -22.45
CA TYR A 40 -35.65 -30.49 -21.03
C TYR A 40 -34.52 -30.04 -20.12
N PHE A 41 -33.27 -30.25 -20.52
CA PHE A 41 -32.11 -29.80 -19.77
C PHE A 41 -32.08 -28.27 -19.65
N ASN A 42 -32.28 -27.54 -20.75
CA ASN A 42 -32.32 -26.08 -20.75
C ASN A 42 -33.51 -25.53 -19.95
N GLY A 43 -34.66 -26.21 -19.95
CA GLY A 43 -35.78 -25.90 -19.06
C GLY A 43 -35.39 -25.95 -17.59
N ASN A 44 -34.69 -27.02 -17.17
CA ASN A 44 -34.15 -27.14 -15.81
C ASN A 44 -33.07 -26.10 -15.50
N MET A 45 -32.25 -25.71 -16.48
CA MET A 45 -31.25 -24.66 -16.32
C MET A 45 -31.88 -23.29 -16.08
N LYS A 46 -32.92 -22.92 -16.85
CA LYS A 46 -33.68 -21.68 -16.66
C LYS A 46 -34.32 -21.60 -15.27
N ARG A 47 -34.97 -22.69 -14.81
CA ARG A 47 -35.55 -22.78 -13.46
C ARG A 47 -34.51 -22.60 -12.34
N ASN A 48 -33.26 -23.00 -12.59
CA ASN A 48 -32.13 -22.81 -11.67
C ASN A 48 -31.43 -21.44 -11.82
N GLY A 49 -31.97 -20.51 -12.61
CA GLY A 49 -31.37 -19.19 -12.87
C GLY A 49 -30.11 -19.23 -13.73
N GLN A 50 -29.88 -20.30 -14.50
CA GLN A 50 -28.72 -20.46 -15.36
C GLN A 50 -29.07 -20.21 -16.84
N LYS A 51 -28.10 -19.68 -17.59
CA LYS A 51 -28.23 -19.49 -19.04
C LYS A 51 -28.37 -20.85 -19.76
N PRO A 52 -29.25 -20.97 -20.77
CA PRO A 52 -29.32 -22.14 -21.64
C PRO A 52 -27.98 -22.47 -22.29
N ILE A 53 -27.75 -23.76 -22.55
CA ILE A 53 -26.54 -24.25 -23.21
C ILE A 53 -26.82 -24.63 -24.67
N LYS A 54 -25.76 -24.67 -25.47
CA LYS A 54 -25.78 -25.14 -26.87
C LYS A 54 -25.63 -26.67 -26.94
N LEU A 55 -26.09 -27.28 -28.03
CA LEU A 55 -26.02 -28.74 -28.27
C LEU A 55 -24.60 -29.31 -28.09
N LYS A 56 -23.57 -28.65 -28.63
CA LYS A 56 -22.16 -29.05 -28.48
C LYS A 56 -21.72 -29.16 -27.00
N THR A 57 -22.26 -28.29 -26.14
CA THR A 57 -21.97 -28.34 -24.70
C THR A 57 -22.66 -29.52 -24.03
N LEU A 58 -23.87 -29.85 -24.45
CA LEU A 58 -24.60 -31.02 -23.96
C LEU A 58 -23.86 -32.31 -24.34
N GLN A 59 -23.42 -32.43 -25.60
CA GLN A 59 -22.64 -33.57 -26.08
C GLN A 59 -21.35 -33.76 -25.25
N ASN A 60 -20.65 -32.68 -24.94
CA ASN A 60 -19.48 -32.74 -24.05
C ASN A 60 -19.82 -33.24 -22.63
N TYR A 61 -21.01 -32.94 -22.11
CA TYR A 61 -21.44 -33.48 -20.82
C TYR A 61 -21.80 -34.96 -20.90
N LEU A 62 -22.50 -35.38 -21.95
CA LEU A 62 -22.84 -36.79 -22.20
C LEU A 62 -21.58 -37.64 -22.38
N TYR A 63 -20.59 -37.16 -23.13
CA TYR A 63 -19.28 -37.80 -23.26
C TYR A 63 -18.58 -37.98 -21.91
N LYS A 64 -18.61 -36.95 -21.05
CA LYS A 64 -18.01 -37.05 -19.71
C LYS A 64 -18.72 -38.07 -18.83
N LEU A 65 -20.05 -38.12 -18.88
CA LEU A 65 -20.84 -39.07 -18.10
C LEU A 65 -20.50 -40.52 -18.47
N GLU A 66 -20.27 -40.79 -19.75
CA GLU A 66 -19.88 -42.10 -20.23
C GLU A 66 -18.40 -42.41 -19.97
N LYS A 67 -17.48 -41.60 -20.48
CA LYS A 67 -16.04 -41.94 -20.46
C LYS A 67 -15.37 -41.72 -19.10
N ILE A 68 -15.68 -40.61 -18.44
CA ILE A 68 -15.01 -40.24 -17.18
C ILE A 68 -15.73 -40.85 -16.00
N PHE A 69 -17.05 -40.65 -15.92
CA PHE A 69 -17.83 -41.09 -14.76
C PHE A 69 -18.34 -42.53 -14.90
N LYS A 70 -18.45 -43.07 -16.13
CA LYS A 70 -18.95 -44.42 -16.42
C LYS A 70 -20.31 -44.70 -15.77
N VAL A 71 -21.18 -43.68 -15.76
CA VAL A 71 -22.52 -43.73 -15.15
C VAL A 71 -23.65 -43.87 -16.17
N THR A 72 -23.37 -43.68 -17.45
CA THR A 72 -24.33 -43.88 -18.54
C THR A 72 -23.80 -44.88 -19.55
N ASN A 73 -24.69 -45.68 -20.12
CA ASN A 73 -24.42 -46.46 -21.32
C ASN A 73 -25.10 -45.76 -22.49
N ASN A 74 -24.30 -45.38 -23.48
CA ASN A 74 -24.76 -44.63 -24.63
C ASN A 74 -24.81 -45.59 -25.82
N TYR A 75 -26.01 -45.88 -26.31
CA TYR A 75 -26.21 -46.59 -27.56
C TYR A 75 -26.29 -45.55 -28.68
N HIS A 76 -25.57 -45.78 -29.76
CA HIS A 76 -25.70 -45.00 -30.98
C HIS A 76 -25.62 -45.94 -32.19
N ARG A 77 -26.55 -45.78 -33.12
CA ARG A 77 -26.58 -46.53 -34.38
C ARG A 77 -26.81 -45.57 -35.53
N HIS A 78 -25.88 -45.54 -36.46
CA HIS A 78 -26.07 -44.81 -37.72
C HIS A 78 -27.10 -45.55 -38.57
N LEU A 79 -28.18 -44.87 -38.94
CA LEU A 79 -29.28 -45.44 -39.72
C LEU A 79 -29.08 -45.24 -41.24
N GLY A 80 -28.01 -44.57 -41.65
CA GLY A 80 -27.66 -44.28 -43.05
C GLY A 80 -27.62 -42.78 -43.36
N VAL A 81 -27.16 -42.43 -44.56
CA VAL A 81 -26.89 -41.04 -44.99
C VAL A 81 -28.13 -40.13 -44.85
N ASN A 82 -29.33 -40.67 -45.08
CA ASN A 82 -30.59 -39.90 -45.08
C ASN A 82 -31.46 -40.12 -43.81
N MET A 83 -31.15 -41.11 -42.97
CA MET A 83 -31.98 -41.53 -41.82
C MET A 83 -31.40 -41.08 -40.47
N GLY A 84 -30.18 -40.52 -40.45
CA GLY A 84 -29.57 -39.95 -39.25
C GLY A 84 -28.96 -41.00 -38.30
N THR A 85 -28.95 -40.70 -37.00
CA THR A 85 -28.35 -41.55 -35.96
C THR A 85 -29.37 -41.78 -34.84
N GLU A 86 -29.70 -43.04 -34.59
CA GLU A 86 -30.47 -43.45 -33.42
C GLU A 86 -29.56 -43.37 -32.20
N ILE A 87 -30.03 -42.72 -31.14
CA ILE A 87 -29.22 -42.50 -29.94
C ILE A 87 -30.07 -42.74 -28.70
N TYR A 88 -29.58 -43.58 -27.79
CA TYR A 88 -30.24 -43.88 -26.52
C TYR A 88 -29.26 -43.79 -25.35
N TYR A 89 -29.64 -43.08 -24.30
CA TYR A 89 -28.80 -42.85 -23.11
C TYR A 89 -29.41 -43.54 -21.89
N SER A 90 -28.93 -44.73 -21.53
CA SER A 90 -29.38 -45.41 -20.30
C SER A 90 -28.49 -45.06 -19.11
N LEU A 91 -29.09 -44.96 -17.92
CA LEU A 91 -28.33 -44.85 -16.67
C LEU A 91 -27.88 -46.25 -16.25
N LYS A 92 -26.58 -46.42 -15.98
CA LYS A 92 -26.02 -47.70 -15.55
C LYS A 92 -26.40 -48.05 -14.10
N TYR A 93 -26.62 -47.02 -13.28
CA TYR A 93 -26.95 -47.16 -11.86
C TYR A 93 -28.18 -46.34 -11.53
N THR A 94 -28.71 -46.53 -10.32
CA THR A 94 -29.81 -45.69 -9.84
C THR A 94 -29.39 -44.22 -9.81
N LYS A 95 -30.35 -43.30 -10.01
CA LYS A 95 -30.11 -41.85 -9.95
C LYS A 95 -29.29 -41.41 -8.73
N LYS A 96 -29.56 -42.00 -7.56
CA LYS A 96 -28.87 -41.70 -6.30
C LYS A 96 -27.40 -42.13 -6.34
N GLU A 97 -27.09 -43.27 -6.93
CA GLU A 97 -25.72 -43.79 -7.06
C GLU A 97 -24.91 -42.98 -8.06
N CYS A 98 -25.51 -42.63 -9.21
CA CYS A 98 -24.90 -41.71 -10.18
C CYS A 98 -24.47 -40.39 -9.50
N TYR A 99 -25.32 -39.84 -8.62
CA TYR A 99 -24.97 -38.65 -7.84
C TYR A 99 -23.81 -38.88 -6.88
N ARG A 100 -23.76 -40.03 -6.20
CA ARG A 100 -22.65 -40.37 -5.31
C ARG A 100 -21.33 -40.46 -6.07
N ILE A 101 -21.31 -41.11 -7.23
CA ILE A 101 -20.11 -41.28 -8.09
C ILE A 101 -19.60 -39.91 -8.55
N ILE A 102 -20.47 -39.08 -9.13
CA ILE A 102 -20.10 -37.72 -9.59
C ILE A 102 -19.56 -36.90 -8.42
N ASN A 103 -20.28 -36.88 -7.29
CA ASN A 103 -19.87 -36.12 -6.12
C ASN A 103 -18.54 -36.60 -5.53
N LYS A 104 -18.28 -37.91 -5.51
CA LYS A 104 -17.02 -38.49 -5.04
C LYS A 104 -15.85 -38.01 -5.91
N HIS A 105 -15.97 -38.11 -7.23
CA HIS A 105 -14.95 -37.65 -8.17
C HIS A 105 -14.56 -36.17 -7.97
N PHE A 106 -15.53 -35.26 -7.79
CA PHE A 106 -15.22 -33.85 -7.54
C PHE A 106 -14.56 -33.60 -6.18
N ARG A 107 -14.90 -34.38 -5.13
CA ARG A 107 -14.22 -34.33 -3.83
C ARG A 107 -12.77 -34.78 -3.95
N ASP A 108 -12.55 -35.91 -4.63
CA ASP A 108 -11.21 -36.48 -4.80
C ASP A 108 -10.32 -35.58 -5.66
N LYS A 109 -10.86 -35.00 -6.74
CA LYS A 109 -10.16 -33.98 -7.53
C LYS A 109 -9.76 -32.74 -6.71
N LYS A 110 -10.56 -32.34 -5.72
CA LYS A 110 -10.21 -31.24 -4.81
C LYS A 110 -9.08 -31.65 -3.85
N LYS A 111 -9.15 -32.86 -3.28
CA LYS A 111 -8.10 -33.41 -2.41
C LYS A 111 -6.78 -33.59 -3.16
N ASN A 112 -6.80 -34.12 -4.38
CA ASN A 112 -5.60 -34.31 -5.19
C ASN A 112 -4.94 -32.98 -5.57
N ARG A 113 -5.71 -31.94 -5.93
CA ARG A 113 -5.14 -30.59 -6.14
C ARG A 113 -4.49 -30.02 -4.88
N TYR A 114 -5.03 -30.32 -3.70
CA TYR A 114 -4.38 -29.92 -2.45
C TYR A 114 -3.07 -30.67 -2.25
N LYS A 115 -3.07 -32.01 -2.39
CA LYS A 115 -1.86 -32.84 -2.30
C LYS A 115 -0.78 -32.39 -3.30
N ASN A 116 -1.15 -32.14 -4.55
CA ASN A 116 -0.20 -31.67 -5.57
C ASN A 116 0.43 -30.34 -5.19
N ARG A 117 -0.35 -29.36 -4.69
CA ARG A 117 0.23 -28.08 -4.21
C ARG A 117 1.20 -28.25 -3.05
N VAL A 118 0.90 -29.15 -2.12
CA VAL A 118 1.79 -29.47 -0.99
C VAL A 118 3.07 -30.12 -1.52
N ASN A 119 2.95 -31.11 -2.40
CA ASN A 119 4.09 -31.80 -3.00
C ASN A 119 4.93 -30.86 -3.87
N ASP A 120 4.32 -29.96 -4.63
CA ASP A 120 5.03 -28.95 -5.43
C ASP A 120 5.79 -27.97 -4.53
N TYR A 121 5.21 -27.58 -3.40
CA TYR A 121 5.89 -26.77 -2.39
C TYR A 121 7.08 -27.52 -1.79
N LEU A 122 6.85 -28.75 -1.31
CA LEU A 122 7.93 -29.61 -0.76
C LEU A 122 9.03 -29.83 -1.79
N LYS A 123 8.69 -30.13 -3.05
CA LYS A 123 9.66 -30.30 -4.14
C LYS A 123 10.46 -29.01 -4.39
N LYS A 124 9.84 -27.83 -4.37
CA LYS A 124 10.54 -26.54 -4.49
C LYS A 124 11.47 -26.28 -3.31
N THR A 125 11.06 -26.60 -2.10
CA THR A 125 11.89 -26.46 -0.89
C THR A 125 13.07 -27.43 -0.92
N CYS A 126 12.84 -28.70 -1.28
CA CYS A 126 13.89 -29.72 -1.32
C CYS A 126 14.87 -29.57 -2.50
N ILE A 127 14.46 -28.95 -3.62
CA ILE A 127 15.36 -28.65 -4.76
C ILE A 127 16.22 -27.40 -4.48
N LYS A 128 15.76 -26.49 -3.60
CA LYS A 128 16.58 -25.40 -3.08
C LYS A 128 17.58 -25.89 -2.01
N ASN A 129 18.33 -26.95 -2.32
CA ASN A 129 19.64 -27.20 -1.72
C ASN A 129 20.69 -26.25 -2.35
N GLY A 130 20.37 -24.95 -2.36
CA GLY A 130 21.37 -23.90 -2.26
C GLY A 130 21.43 -23.54 -0.79
N SER A 131 22.33 -24.21 -0.06
CA SER A 131 22.90 -23.80 1.23
C SER A 131 21.95 -23.19 2.29
N VAL A 132 20.75 -23.74 2.50
CA VAL A 132 19.97 -23.42 3.70
C VAL A 132 19.59 -24.72 4.36
N GLU A 133 20.18 -24.94 5.53
CA GLU A 133 19.95 -26.10 6.37
C GLU A 133 18.46 -26.34 6.56
N LYS A 134 18.12 -27.63 6.51
CA LYS A 134 16.77 -28.15 6.71
C LYS A 134 16.19 -27.53 7.97
N TRP A 135 15.13 -26.74 7.82
CA TRP A 135 14.26 -26.36 8.93
C TRP A 135 13.50 -27.61 9.39
N GLU A 136 14.19 -28.46 10.15
CA GLU A 136 13.52 -29.28 11.13
C GLU A 136 12.95 -28.34 12.19
N CYS A 137 11.68 -28.55 12.51
CA CYS A 137 10.96 -27.84 13.54
C CYS A 137 11.61 -28.19 14.89
N SER A 138 12.69 -27.48 15.23
CA SER A 138 13.36 -27.58 16.52
C SER A 138 13.08 -26.28 17.24
N CYS A 139 12.28 -26.36 18.30
CA CYS A 139 12.23 -25.34 19.33
C CYS A 139 13.64 -25.22 19.91
N ASN A 140 14.45 -24.28 19.44
CA ASN A 140 15.78 -24.02 19.99
C ASN A 140 15.95 -22.56 20.38
N ILE A 141 16.21 -22.40 21.66
CA ILE A 141 16.19 -21.19 22.50
C ILE A 141 17.35 -20.21 22.21
N TYR A 142 18.11 -20.40 21.12
CA TYR A 142 19.43 -19.78 20.95
C TYR A 142 19.59 -18.74 19.82
N ASN A 143 18.53 -18.32 19.11
CA ASN A 143 18.63 -17.33 18.01
C ASN A 143 18.19 -15.89 18.35
N ASN A 144 18.09 -15.54 19.64
CA ASN A 144 17.35 -14.34 20.10
C ASN A 144 17.83 -12.98 19.56
N LYS A 145 19.06 -12.81 19.06
CA LYS A 145 19.54 -11.49 18.59
C LYS A 145 19.20 -11.19 17.12
N GLU A 146 19.29 -12.18 16.23
CA GLU A 146 19.00 -11.98 14.80
C GLU A 146 17.49 -12.12 14.51
N GLU A 147 16.76 -12.89 15.34
CA GLU A 147 15.30 -12.95 15.30
C GLU A 147 14.63 -11.66 15.77
N GLU A 148 15.18 -10.90 16.73
CA GLU A 148 14.55 -9.68 17.23
C GLU A 148 14.52 -8.56 16.19
N GLU A 149 15.59 -8.40 15.40
CA GLU A 149 15.65 -7.44 14.30
C GLU A 149 14.74 -7.86 13.14
N ASN A 150 14.71 -9.15 12.81
CA ASN A 150 13.81 -9.70 11.80
C ASN A 150 12.34 -9.62 12.25
N GLN A 151 12.05 -9.80 13.53
CA GLN A 151 10.71 -9.65 14.08
C GLN A 151 10.26 -8.19 14.07
N LYS A 152 11.13 -7.25 14.46
CA LYS A 152 10.85 -5.80 14.37
C LYS A 152 10.57 -5.36 12.93
N SER A 153 11.31 -5.90 11.95
CA SER A 153 11.09 -5.60 10.54
C SER A 153 9.77 -6.19 10.01
N VAL A 154 9.43 -7.42 10.41
CA VAL A 154 8.16 -8.08 10.06
C VAL A 154 6.97 -7.36 10.69
N GLU A 155 7.09 -6.94 11.95
CA GLU A 155 6.05 -6.18 12.66
C GLU A 155 5.80 -4.83 11.98
N LYS A 156 6.86 -4.11 11.61
CA LYS A 156 6.75 -2.85 10.85
C LYS A 156 6.02 -3.05 9.52
N LEU A 157 6.38 -4.08 8.76
CA LEU A 157 5.71 -4.42 7.49
C LEU A 157 4.23 -4.80 7.67
N GLN A 158 3.87 -5.43 8.79
CA GLN A 158 2.47 -5.76 9.09
C GLN A 158 1.66 -4.49 9.42
N VAL A 159 2.22 -3.56 10.19
CA VAL A 159 1.58 -2.27 10.49
C VAL A 159 1.43 -1.44 9.20
N GLU A 160 2.44 -1.44 8.31
CA GLU A 160 2.35 -0.77 7.01
C GLU A 160 1.23 -1.34 6.12
N LYS A 161 1.11 -2.67 6.04
CA LYS A 161 0.02 -3.33 5.31
C LYS A 161 -1.34 -2.97 5.89
N TYR A 162 -1.45 -2.90 7.22
CA TYR A 162 -2.68 -2.49 7.89
C TYR A 162 -3.04 -1.04 7.58
N ALA A 163 -2.09 -0.11 7.68
CA ALA A 163 -2.31 1.30 7.37
C ALA A 163 -2.75 1.51 5.91
N LYS A 164 -2.11 0.82 4.96
CA LYS A 164 -2.51 0.83 3.53
C LYS A 164 -3.94 0.34 3.32
N LYS A 165 -4.38 -0.66 4.08
CA LYS A 165 -5.75 -1.19 4.02
C LYS A 165 -6.80 -0.21 4.59
N CYS A 166 -6.40 0.66 5.51
CA CYS A 166 -7.30 1.65 6.12
C CYS A 166 -7.68 2.81 5.19
N ASP A 167 -7.00 2.96 4.04
CA ASP A 167 -7.31 3.96 3.00
C ASP A 167 -7.51 5.37 3.60
N PHE A 168 -6.47 5.86 4.29
CA PHE A 168 -6.48 7.20 4.89
C PHE A 168 -6.50 8.28 3.81
N LYS A 169 -7.23 9.36 4.05
CA LYS A 169 -7.30 10.53 3.15
C LYS A 169 -6.15 11.49 3.33
N SER A 170 -5.56 11.49 4.52
CA SER A 170 -4.41 12.34 4.86
C SER A 170 -3.17 11.49 5.19
N ASN A 171 -1.99 12.04 4.95
CA ASN A 171 -0.72 11.41 5.27
C ASN A 171 -0.34 11.51 6.76
N ALA A 172 -1.24 11.98 7.62
CA ALA A 172 -0.99 12.19 9.06
C ALA A 172 -0.64 10.89 9.80
N PHE A 173 -1.06 9.73 9.28
CA PHE A 173 -0.72 8.42 9.85
C PHE A 173 0.77 8.08 9.72
N LEU A 174 1.54 8.75 8.83
CA LEU A 174 2.97 8.50 8.67
C LEU A 174 3.75 8.77 9.96
N SER A 175 3.30 9.74 10.75
CA SER A 175 3.89 10.09 12.04
C SER A 175 3.85 8.93 13.04
N ILE A 176 2.90 8.00 12.92
CA ILE A 176 2.82 6.82 13.81
C ILE A 176 3.99 5.87 13.59
N PHE A 177 4.50 5.73 12.36
CA PHE A 177 5.61 4.84 12.05
C PHE A 177 6.95 5.31 12.63
N ASN A 178 7.05 6.60 12.97
CA ASN A 178 8.24 7.18 13.59
C ASN A 178 8.27 6.98 15.11
N LEU A 179 7.15 6.55 15.72
CA LEU A 179 7.10 6.24 17.14
C LEU A 179 7.79 4.89 17.38
N LYS A 180 8.72 4.81 18.35
CA LYS A 180 9.29 3.53 18.80
C LYS A 180 8.29 2.79 19.70
N ALA A 181 7.12 2.45 19.16
CA ALA A 181 6.04 1.77 19.87
C ALA A 181 5.84 0.33 19.37
N GLU A 182 5.25 -0.52 20.21
CA GLU A 182 4.92 -1.88 19.82
C GLU A 182 3.82 -1.93 18.75
N LYS A 183 3.80 -3.00 17.95
CA LYS A 183 2.84 -3.21 16.85
C LYS A 183 1.38 -3.01 17.28
N ASN A 184 0.98 -3.55 18.42
CA ASN A 184 -0.42 -3.48 18.88
C ASN A 184 -0.82 -2.03 19.19
N VAL A 185 0.09 -1.27 19.80
CA VAL A 185 -0.11 0.15 20.11
C VAL A 185 -0.22 0.97 18.83
N MET A 186 0.64 0.72 17.85
CA MET A 186 0.56 1.38 16.54
C MET A 186 -0.77 1.09 15.81
N ILE A 187 -1.27 -0.16 15.86
CA ILE A 187 -2.55 -0.52 15.24
C ILE A 187 -3.72 0.18 15.94
N GLU A 188 -3.72 0.29 17.26
CA GLU A 188 -4.74 1.05 17.99
C GLU A 188 -4.69 2.54 17.66
N MET A 189 -3.50 3.14 17.57
CA MET A 189 -3.35 4.53 17.13
C MET A 189 -3.91 4.73 15.71
N LEU A 190 -3.63 3.81 14.77
CA LEU A 190 -4.19 3.86 13.41
C LEU A 190 -5.72 3.72 13.41
N ARG A 191 -6.29 2.89 14.31
CA ARG A 191 -7.76 2.78 14.48
C ARG A 191 -8.36 4.09 14.97
N VAL A 192 -7.76 4.71 15.98
CA VAL A 192 -8.21 6.00 16.52
C VAL A 192 -8.15 7.07 15.44
N LEU A 193 -7.04 7.17 14.70
CA LEU A 193 -6.91 8.10 13.58
C LEU A 193 -7.95 7.86 12.49
N LYS A 194 -8.26 6.59 12.17
CA LYS A 194 -9.28 6.31 11.14
C LYS A 194 -10.68 6.67 11.63
N ARG A 195 -10.97 6.46 12.91
CA ARG A 195 -12.25 6.86 13.53
C ARG A 195 -12.41 8.38 13.51
N THR A 196 -11.37 9.14 13.87
CA THR A 196 -11.41 10.60 13.83
C THR A 196 -11.56 11.11 12.40
N GLU A 197 -10.80 10.57 11.45
CA GLU A 197 -10.95 10.92 10.02
C GLU A 197 -12.37 10.67 9.51
N ASN A 198 -12.96 9.50 9.82
CA ASN A 198 -14.33 9.18 9.45
C ASN A 198 -15.36 10.09 10.15
N PHE A 199 -15.12 10.46 11.41
CA PHE A 199 -15.97 11.40 12.15
C PHE A 199 -16.01 12.76 11.45
N PHE A 200 -14.85 13.32 11.08
CA PHE A 200 -14.80 14.60 10.35
C PHE A 200 -15.39 14.51 8.94
N VAL A 201 -15.17 13.40 8.23
CA VAL A 201 -15.74 13.17 6.89
C VAL A 201 -17.26 13.03 6.93
N ASN A 202 -17.80 12.30 7.90
CA ASN A 202 -19.24 12.11 8.06
C ASN A 202 -19.92 13.41 8.54
N ASN A 203 -19.27 14.17 9.41
CA ASN A 203 -19.78 15.50 9.83
C ASN A 203 -19.77 16.51 8.68
N ASN A 204 -18.83 16.40 7.73
CA ASN A 204 -18.83 17.24 6.53
C ASN A 204 -19.85 16.79 5.47
N LYS A 205 -20.17 15.49 5.39
CA LYS A 205 -21.22 14.96 4.49
C LYS A 205 -22.64 15.19 5.03
N HIS A 206 -22.82 15.16 6.34
CA HIS A 206 -24.10 15.44 7.00
C HIS A 206 -24.21 16.92 7.42
N ARG A 207 -24.03 17.84 6.46
CA ARG A 207 -24.56 19.22 6.58
C ARG A 207 -26.07 19.26 6.27
N LYS A 208 -26.84 18.38 6.91
CA LYS A 208 -28.30 18.48 7.16
C LYS A 208 -28.65 17.47 8.26
N ILE A 209 -28.16 17.73 9.48
CA ILE A 209 -28.85 17.26 10.68
C ILE A 209 -29.22 18.55 11.40
N ASP A 210 -30.46 18.96 11.17
CA ASP A 210 -31.12 19.92 12.03
C ASP A 210 -31.12 19.37 13.45
N GLY A 211 -30.65 20.18 14.40
CA GLY A 211 -30.73 19.88 15.83
C GLY A 211 -29.53 19.12 16.40
N ILE A 212 -28.38 19.77 16.47
CA ILE A 212 -27.53 19.96 17.66
C ILE A 212 -26.22 20.60 17.15
N LYS A 213 -26.23 21.94 17.00
CA LYS A 213 -24.99 22.67 17.19
C LYS A 213 -24.64 22.49 18.67
N PRO A 214 -23.42 22.10 19.07
CA PRO A 214 -22.98 22.51 20.39
C PRO A 214 -23.14 24.02 20.37
N LYS A 215 -23.98 24.58 21.25
CA LYS A 215 -23.96 26.02 21.51
C LYS A 215 -22.58 26.31 22.08
N LYS A 216 -21.57 26.47 21.21
CA LYS A 216 -20.32 27.12 21.60
C LYS A 216 -20.77 28.44 22.20
N SER A 217 -20.47 28.64 23.47
CA SER A 217 -20.80 29.92 24.10
C SER A 217 -20.16 31.03 23.26
N LYS A 218 -20.81 32.20 23.17
CA LYS A 218 -20.25 33.38 22.46
C LYS A 218 -18.84 33.73 22.96
N LEU A 219 -18.49 33.27 24.17
CA LEU A 219 -17.17 33.39 24.77
C LEU A 219 -16.16 32.39 24.18
N GLU A 220 -16.51 31.11 24.05
CA GLU A 220 -15.64 30.08 23.45
C GLU A 220 -15.25 30.40 22.01
N SER A 221 -16.18 30.92 21.21
CA SER A 221 -15.86 31.36 19.84
C SER A 221 -14.84 32.50 19.83
N LYS A 222 -14.97 33.44 20.77
CA LYS A 222 -14.03 34.55 20.90
C LYS A 222 -12.68 34.09 21.48
N GLN A 223 -12.65 33.11 22.38
CA GLN A 223 -11.39 32.54 22.88
C GLN A 223 -10.60 31.82 21.78
N GLN A 224 -11.28 31.14 20.86
CA GLN A 224 -10.67 30.51 19.69
C GLN A 224 -10.09 31.56 18.74
N GLU A 225 -10.82 32.65 18.52
CA GLU A 225 -10.35 33.76 17.69
C GLU A 225 -9.15 34.50 18.30
N LEU A 226 -9.15 34.72 19.62
CA LEU A 226 -8.00 35.24 20.35
C LEU A 226 -6.77 34.33 20.20
N SER A 227 -6.93 33.02 20.36
CA SER A 227 -5.83 32.05 20.19
C SER A 227 -5.25 32.09 18.78
N ARG A 228 -6.10 32.22 17.75
CA ARG A 228 -5.66 32.34 16.37
C ARG A 228 -4.83 33.61 16.14
N ILE A 229 -5.32 34.77 16.59
CA ILE A 229 -4.63 36.06 16.44
C ILE A 229 -3.26 36.03 17.14
N LEU A 230 -3.19 35.50 18.35
CA LEU A 230 -1.93 35.39 19.09
C LEU A 230 -0.94 34.43 18.42
N HIS A 231 -1.42 33.33 17.84
CA HIS A 231 -0.58 32.39 17.09
C HIS A 231 -0.04 33.01 15.78
N GLU A 232 -0.88 33.72 15.03
CA GLU A 232 -0.44 34.48 13.84
C GLU A 232 0.61 35.53 14.21
N THR A 233 0.41 36.21 15.34
CA THR A 233 1.38 37.17 15.89
C THR A 233 2.70 36.48 16.25
N LYS A 234 2.68 35.32 16.91
CA LYS A 234 3.86 34.51 17.23
C LYS A 234 4.67 34.23 15.95
N ILE A 235 4.03 33.71 14.91
CA ILE A 235 4.69 33.40 13.62
C ILE A 235 5.32 34.65 13.01
N SER A 236 4.63 35.80 13.03
CA SER A 236 5.20 37.04 12.51
C SER A 236 6.47 37.46 13.24
N LEU A 237 6.50 37.38 14.58
CA LEU A 237 7.66 37.72 15.38
C LEU A 237 8.80 36.70 15.25
N GLU A 238 8.49 35.40 15.14
CA GLU A 238 9.48 34.38 14.82
C GLU A 238 10.18 34.68 13.48
N SER A 239 9.41 35.10 12.47
CA SER A 239 9.96 35.48 11.16
C SER A 239 10.79 36.76 11.18
N GLU A 240 10.51 37.67 12.13
CA GLU A 240 11.32 38.87 12.37
C GLU A 240 12.63 38.56 13.12
N GLY A 241 12.76 37.39 13.76
CA GLY A 241 14.00 36.93 14.41
C GLY A 241 14.02 37.04 15.93
N TYR A 242 12.86 37.07 16.59
CA TYR A 242 12.73 37.07 18.04
C TYR A 242 12.86 35.64 18.63
N ASP A 243 13.32 35.51 19.87
CA ASP A 243 13.49 34.21 20.52
C ASP A 243 12.17 33.44 20.73
N ILE A 244 12.11 32.23 20.19
CA ILE A 244 10.90 31.39 20.14
C ILE A 244 10.42 31.00 21.54
N LYS A 245 11.36 30.68 22.45
CA LYS A 245 11.03 30.20 23.80
C LYS A 245 10.45 31.33 24.66
N GLN A 246 11.04 32.51 24.58
CA GLN A 246 10.51 33.70 25.26
C GLN A 246 9.17 34.13 24.67
N LEU A 247 9.00 34.12 23.34
CA LEU A 247 7.72 34.41 22.70
C LEU A 247 6.60 33.48 23.17
N GLU A 248 6.86 32.19 23.27
CA GLU A 248 5.87 31.20 23.72
C GLU A 248 5.38 31.46 25.15
N ILE A 249 6.30 31.79 26.06
CA ILE A 249 5.96 32.13 27.45
C ILE A 249 5.12 33.41 27.50
N GLN A 250 5.49 34.43 26.75
CA GLN A 250 4.79 35.72 26.78
C GLN A 250 3.41 35.64 26.11
N ILE A 251 3.29 34.94 24.99
CA ILE A 251 2.01 34.70 24.30
C ILE A 251 1.03 33.94 25.21
N GLN A 252 1.51 32.96 25.97
CA GLN A 252 0.66 32.25 26.93
C GLN A 252 0.16 33.17 28.05
N LYS A 253 1.02 34.05 28.59
CA LYS A 253 0.61 35.05 29.59
C LYS A 253 -0.44 36.01 29.03
N THR A 254 -0.25 36.48 27.81
CA THR A 254 -1.22 37.34 27.13
C THR A 254 -2.56 36.62 26.93
N TYR A 255 -2.55 35.35 26.53
CA TYR A 255 -3.78 34.58 26.38
C TYR A 255 -4.53 34.47 27.71
N GLU A 256 -3.85 34.12 28.80
CA GLU A 256 -4.45 33.99 30.14
C GLU A 256 -5.07 35.31 30.64
N GLN A 257 -4.42 36.44 30.37
CA GLN A 257 -4.91 37.77 30.74
C GLN A 257 -6.22 38.14 30.02
N TYR A 258 -6.33 37.81 28.73
CA TYR A 258 -7.45 38.23 27.88
C TYR A 258 -8.51 37.14 27.63
N LYS A 259 -8.33 35.90 28.13
CA LYS A 259 -9.24 34.77 27.88
C LYS A 259 -10.70 35.03 28.28
N HIS A 260 -10.94 35.87 29.29
CA HIS A 260 -12.28 36.20 29.78
C HIS A 260 -12.85 37.48 29.14
N LYS A 261 -12.02 38.31 28.51
CA LYS A 261 -12.41 39.54 27.80
C LYS A 261 -11.70 39.65 26.43
N PRO A 262 -11.88 38.67 25.52
CA PRO A 262 -11.12 38.60 24.27
C PRO A 262 -11.48 39.70 23.25
N HIS A 263 -12.61 40.39 23.43
CA HIS A 263 -13.09 41.42 22.51
C HIS A 263 -12.17 42.64 22.41
N PHE A 264 -11.39 42.96 23.44
CA PHE A 264 -10.38 44.02 23.40
C PHE A 264 -9.28 43.75 22.38
N VAL A 265 -8.95 42.47 22.16
CA VAL A 265 -7.89 42.07 21.24
C VAL A 265 -8.44 41.75 19.85
N ILE A 266 -9.62 41.13 19.77
CA ILE A 266 -10.25 40.74 18.49
C ILE A 266 -10.71 41.97 17.71
N GLU A 267 -11.35 42.93 18.37
CA GLU A 267 -11.92 44.12 17.71
C GLU A 267 -10.83 45.20 17.53
N ASN A 268 -9.71 44.85 16.88
CA ASN A 268 -8.55 45.73 16.68
C ASN A 268 -8.86 47.04 15.94
N ASN A 269 -9.97 47.10 15.20
CA ASN A 269 -10.44 48.32 14.54
C ASN A 269 -11.09 49.31 15.52
N LYS A 270 -11.53 48.85 16.70
CA LYS A 270 -12.15 49.67 17.75
C LYS A 270 -11.23 49.89 18.95
N TYR A 271 -10.37 48.91 19.25
CA TYR A 271 -9.47 48.93 20.40
C TYR A 271 -8.02 48.72 19.96
N ASN A 272 -7.10 49.50 20.52
CA ASN A 272 -5.68 49.46 20.15
C ASN A 272 -4.86 48.43 20.98
N ASP A 273 -5.54 47.58 21.75
CA ASP A 273 -4.94 46.65 22.71
C ASP A 273 -4.06 45.60 22.02
N LEU A 274 -4.47 45.06 20.86
CA LEU A 274 -3.64 44.14 20.10
C LEU A 274 -2.29 44.77 19.70
N LYS A 275 -2.31 46.03 19.25
CA LYS A 275 -1.08 46.76 18.91
C LYS A 275 -0.20 46.98 20.13
N LYS A 276 -0.78 47.35 21.28
CA LYS A 276 -0.06 47.52 22.55
C LYS A 276 0.58 46.21 23.02
N ILE A 277 -0.14 45.09 22.89
CA ILE A 277 0.37 43.76 23.19
C ILE A 277 1.58 43.44 22.30
N ILE A 278 1.48 43.66 20.98
CA ILE A 278 2.59 43.42 20.06
C ILE A 278 3.81 44.28 20.44
N GLU A 279 3.59 45.55 20.78
CA GLU A 279 4.67 46.45 21.18
C GLU A 279 5.34 46.00 22.50
N GLN A 280 4.55 45.52 23.46
CA GLN A 280 5.07 44.93 24.71
C GLN A 280 5.85 43.63 24.47
N LEU A 281 5.36 42.77 23.57
CA LEU A 281 6.07 41.54 23.17
C LEU A 281 7.42 41.86 22.53
N LYS A 282 7.47 42.84 21.62
CA LYS A 282 8.72 43.31 21.00
C LYS A 282 9.70 43.92 21.99
N LYS A 283 9.22 44.59 23.06
CA LYS A 283 10.07 45.17 24.12
C LYS A 283 10.57 44.14 25.14
N SER A 284 9.86 43.03 25.33
CA SER A 284 10.13 42.05 26.39
C SER A 284 10.88 40.81 25.92
N VAL A 285 11.04 40.63 24.61
CA VAL A 285 11.74 39.48 24.02
C VAL A 285 12.98 39.95 23.27
N GLU A 286 14.11 39.26 23.48
CA GLU A 286 15.36 39.58 22.80
C GLU A 286 15.30 39.25 21.31
N HIS A 287 15.82 40.17 20.49
CA HIS A 287 15.91 40.01 19.03
C HIS A 287 17.24 39.34 18.67
N VAL A 288 17.19 38.08 18.21
CA VAL A 288 18.38 37.31 17.84
C VAL A 288 18.81 37.72 16.41
N LYS A 289 19.80 38.60 16.29
CA LYS A 289 20.34 39.02 14.98
C LYS A 289 21.02 37.84 14.26
N LYS A 290 20.43 37.47 13.12
CA LYS A 290 20.92 36.92 11.82
C LYS A 290 22.41 36.54 11.57
N SER A 291 23.25 36.19 12.55
CA SER A 291 24.68 35.90 12.31
C SER A 291 24.97 34.59 11.56
N THR A 292 24.15 33.56 11.72
CA THR A 292 24.49 32.19 11.25
C THR A 292 24.47 31.96 9.74
N ARG A 293 23.79 32.81 8.95
CA ARG A 293 23.73 32.65 7.48
C ARG A 293 24.92 33.27 6.75
N GLU A 294 25.42 34.40 7.25
CA GLU A 294 26.58 35.09 6.68
C GLU A 294 27.87 34.30 6.96
N ASP A 295 27.99 33.72 8.15
CA ASP A 295 29.17 32.94 8.54
C ASP A 295 29.38 31.70 7.65
N ALA A 296 28.32 30.97 7.30
CA ALA A 296 28.42 29.79 6.44
C ALA A 296 28.86 30.13 5.00
N GLN A 297 28.35 31.23 4.45
CA GLN A 297 28.73 31.69 3.11
C GLN A 297 30.17 32.20 3.09
N ASN A 298 30.59 32.91 4.14
CA ASN A 298 31.97 33.37 4.28
C ASN A 298 32.95 32.20 4.42
N ILE A 299 32.62 31.18 5.21
CA ILE A 299 33.42 29.95 5.32
C ILE A 299 33.57 29.26 3.96
N ARG A 300 32.47 29.13 3.20
CA ARG A 300 32.50 28.54 1.86
C ARG A 300 33.41 29.32 0.91
N ASN A 301 33.25 30.64 0.85
CA ASN A 301 34.02 31.49 -0.05
C ASN A 301 35.52 31.43 0.28
N ASN A 302 35.86 31.44 1.56
CA ASN A 302 37.26 31.36 1.99
C ASN A 302 37.88 30.01 1.65
N ILE A 303 37.18 28.91 1.92
CA ILE A 303 37.64 27.55 1.56
C ILE A 303 37.81 27.42 0.05
N PHE A 304 36.88 27.95 -0.74
CA PHE A 304 36.97 27.97 -2.19
C PHE A 304 38.23 28.71 -2.68
N SER A 305 38.50 29.91 -2.15
CA SER A 305 39.69 30.69 -2.50
C SER A 305 40.99 29.97 -2.13
N ILE A 306 41.04 29.33 -0.96
CA ILE A 306 42.23 28.58 -0.52
C ILE A 306 42.50 27.38 -1.45
N LEU A 307 41.45 26.61 -1.78
CA LEU A 307 41.60 25.43 -2.64
C LEU A 307 41.96 25.80 -4.09
N ILE A 308 41.45 26.91 -4.62
CA ILE A 308 41.90 27.46 -5.91
C ILE A 308 43.40 27.74 -5.87
N GLU A 309 43.87 28.45 -4.85
CA GLU A 309 45.29 28.84 -4.78
C GLU A 309 46.21 27.62 -4.64
N GLN A 310 45.78 26.59 -3.91
CA GLN A 310 46.52 25.34 -3.76
C GLN A 310 46.58 24.51 -5.05
N LEU A 311 45.53 24.54 -5.88
CA LEU A 311 45.39 23.66 -7.04
C LEU A 311 45.66 24.34 -8.40
N ARG A 312 45.67 25.67 -8.48
CA ARG A 312 45.86 26.42 -9.74
C ARG A 312 47.17 26.12 -10.46
N HIS A 313 48.19 25.68 -9.72
CA HIS A 313 49.51 25.32 -10.27
C HIS A 313 49.55 23.90 -10.86
N LYS A 314 48.55 23.06 -10.54
CA LYS A 314 48.45 21.69 -11.02
C LYS A 314 47.37 21.51 -12.08
N VAL A 315 46.32 22.31 -12.04
CA VAL A 315 45.13 22.17 -12.89
C VAL A 315 44.76 23.51 -13.47
N GLY A 316 44.48 23.55 -14.77
CA GLY A 316 44.02 24.77 -15.45
C GLY A 316 42.75 25.33 -14.79
N ILE A 317 42.75 26.63 -14.51
CA ILE A 317 41.68 27.33 -13.78
C ILE A 317 40.29 27.08 -14.40
N GLN A 318 40.21 26.99 -15.74
CA GLN A 318 38.97 26.75 -16.48
C GLN A 318 38.34 25.38 -16.17
N VAL A 319 39.15 24.37 -15.89
CA VAL A 319 38.70 23.01 -15.52
C VAL A 319 38.49 22.90 -14.01
N LEU A 320 39.36 23.55 -13.22
CA LEU A 320 39.32 23.50 -11.76
C LEU A 320 38.07 24.16 -11.16
N ILE A 321 37.65 25.33 -11.66
CA ILE A 321 36.54 26.09 -11.07
C ILE A 321 35.22 25.29 -11.07
N PRO A 322 34.78 24.67 -12.17
CA PRO A 322 33.56 23.85 -12.20
C PRO A 322 33.62 22.66 -11.22
N ILE A 323 34.72 21.90 -11.22
CA ILE A 323 34.91 20.72 -10.36
C ILE A 323 34.86 21.13 -8.89
N LEU A 324 35.55 22.21 -8.55
CA LEU A 324 35.61 22.71 -7.18
C LEU A 324 34.24 23.18 -6.67
N LYS A 325 33.45 23.86 -7.51
CA LYS A 325 32.09 24.28 -7.14
C LYS A 325 31.21 23.09 -6.85
N ASP A 326 31.17 22.12 -7.78
CA ASP A 326 30.36 20.91 -7.64
C ASP A 326 30.79 20.07 -6.43
N TYR A 327 32.09 19.95 -6.19
CA TYR A 327 32.63 19.26 -5.02
C TYR A 327 32.19 19.91 -3.71
N LEU A 328 32.30 21.25 -3.58
CA LEU A 328 31.89 21.95 -2.35
C LEU A 328 30.38 21.93 -2.13
N ASP A 329 29.57 21.95 -3.19
CA ASP A 329 28.10 21.88 -3.11
C ASP A 329 27.61 20.50 -2.61
N LYS A 330 28.40 19.43 -2.84
CA LYS A 330 28.11 18.08 -2.37
C LYS A 330 28.51 17.83 -0.90
N GLN A 331 29.19 18.77 -0.24
CA GLN A 331 29.62 18.60 1.14
C GLN A 331 28.52 18.94 2.13
N ASN A 332 28.22 18.01 3.05
CA ASN A 332 27.23 18.22 4.11
C ASN A 332 27.62 19.36 5.07
N LYS A 333 28.91 19.58 5.30
CA LYS A 333 29.44 20.66 6.15
C LYS A 333 30.88 20.98 5.77
N LEU A 334 31.16 22.28 5.60
CA LEU A 334 32.50 22.78 5.31
C LEU A 334 33.21 23.20 6.60
N GLU A 335 34.43 22.69 6.81
CA GLU A 335 35.23 22.97 8.00
C GLU A 335 36.67 23.32 7.62
N TYR A 336 37.22 24.39 8.20
CA TYR A 336 38.61 24.80 7.94
C TYR A 336 39.63 23.73 8.34
N ARG A 337 39.33 22.92 9.36
CA ARG A 337 40.22 21.82 9.79
C ARG A 337 40.54 20.87 8.64
N LYS A 338 39.58 20.62 7.75
CA LYS A 338 39.77 19.75 6.57
C LYS A 338 40.61 20.41 5.48
N VAL A 339 40.60 21.74 5.39
CA VAL A 339 41.54 22.49 4.55
C VAL A 339 42.96 22.39 5.11
N PHE A 340 43.14 22.66 6.41
CA PHE A 340 44.46 22.63 7.05
C PHE A 340 45.09 21.23 7.08
N ASN A 341 44.26 20.18 7.19
CA ASN A 341 44.72 18.80 7.11
C ASN A 341 44.89 18.30 5.66
N ASN A 342 44.80 19.19 4.65
CA ASN A 342 44.88 18.87 3.22
C ASN A 342 43.90 17.78 2.73
N GLN A 343 42.85 17.48 3.50
CA GLN A 343 41.91 16.43 3.16
C GLN A 343 41.17 16.77 1.85
N TYR A 344 40.62 17.98 1.77
CA TYR A 344 39.95 18.46 0.57
C TYR A 344 40.87 18.52 -0.65
N TYR A 345 42.14 18.85 -0.44
CA TYR A 345 43.14 18.92 -1.49
C TYR A 345 43.40 17.55 -2.13
N HIS A 346 43.58 16.50 -1.30
CA HIS A 346 43.80 15.14 -1.81
C HIS A 346 42.55 14.58 -2.48
N GLU A 347 41.36 14.79 -1.91
CA GLU A 347 40.10 14.38 -2.52
C GLU A 347 39.90 15.04 -3.90
N LEU A 348 40.17 16.34 -4.02
CA LEU A 348 40.09 17.06 -5.28
C LEU A 348 41.13 16.61 -6.30
N LEU A 349 42.37 16.30 -5.89
CA LEU A 349 43.38 15.75 -6.80
C LEU A 349 42.93 14.41 -7.38
N THR A 350 42.39 13.51 -6.55
CA THR A 350 41.88 12.23 -7.06
C THR A 350 40.73 12.41 -8.06
N LEU A 351 39.89 13.43 -7.88
CA LEU A 351 38.81 13.72 -8.81
C LEU A 351 39.35 14.27 -10.14
N VAL A 352 40.32 15.18 -10.09
CA VAL A 352 40.91 15.76 -11.30
C VAL A 352 41.74 14.73 -12.08
N GLU A 353 42.54 13.89 -11.42
CA GLU A 353 43.31 12.83 -12.09
C GLU A 353 42.40 11.82 -12.80
N ASN A 354 41.25 11.49 -12.20
CA ASN A 354 40.27 10.61 -12.81
C ASN A 354 39.55 11.26 -14.01
N GLU A 355 39.26 12.55 -13.95
CA GLU A 355 38.67 13.29 -15.08
C GLU A 355 39.67 13.52 -16.23
N GLU A 356 40.94 13.84 -15.94
CA GLU A 356 41.99 13.95 -16.98
C GLU A 356 42.22 12.62 -17.70
N ASN A 357 42.20 11.49 -16.98
CA ASN A 357 42.31 10.16 -17.59
C ASN A 357 41.09 9.86 -18.50
N TYR A 358 39.89 10.28 -18.09
CA TYR A 358 38.68 10.16 -18.89
C TYR A 358 38.72 11.03 -20.16
N LEU A 359 39.30 12.23 -20.08
CA LEU A 359 39.47 13.13 -21.23
C LEU A 359 40.53 12.62 -22.22
N LYS A 360 41.66 12.10 -21.73
CA LYS A 360 42.71 11.48 -22.58
C LYS A 360 42.17 10.26 -23.34
N LEU A 361 41.42 9.37 -22.68
CA LEU A 361 40.78 8.21 -23.32
C LEU A 361 39.85 8.61 -24.48
N ARG A 362 39.14 9.74 -24.34
CA ARG A 362 38.21 10.26 -25.36
C ARG A 362 38.90 10.88 -26.58
N GLU A 363 40.11 11.39 -26.42
CA GLU A 363 40.93 11.90 -27.53
C GLU A 363 41.54 10.75 -28.34
N PHE A 364 41.95 9.65 -27.69
CA PHE A 364 42.43 8.46 -28.39
C PHE A 364 41.34 7.78 -29.25
N GLU A 365 40.09 7.72 -28.79
CA GLU A 365 38.97 7.17 -29.59
C GLU A 365 38.63 8.00 -30.84
N LYS A 366 39.01 9.28 -30.89
CA LYS A 366 38.77 10.16 -32.05
C LYS A 366 39.85 10.08 -33.13
N ILE A 367 41.04 9.58 -32.81
CA ILE A 367 42.17 9.52 -33.76
C ILE A 367 42.20 8.17 -34.51
N THR A 368 41.49 7.16 -34.02
CA THR A 368 41.43 5.80 -34.62
C THR A 368 40.20 5.54 -35.50
N ASN A 369 39.50 6.57 -35.98
CA ASN A 369 38.41 6.44 -36.98
C ASN A 369 38.70 7.22 -38.26
#